data_AF-A0AAU7MWR1-F1
#
_entry.id   AF-A0AAU7MWR1-F1
#
_cell.length_a   1.000
_cell.length_b   1.000
_cell.length_c   1.000
_cell.angle_alpha   90.00
_cell.angle_beta   90.00
_cell.angle_gamma   90.00
#
_symmetry.space_group_name_H-M   'P 1'
#
loop_
_entity.id
_entity.type
_entity.pdbx_description
1 polymer ?
#
loop_
_entity_poly.entity_id
_entity_poly.type
_entity_poly.pdbx_seq_one_letter_code
_entity_poly.pdbx_strand_id
1 'polypeptide(L)'
;MKEVIKDVFKKLTPWAVDPDIKSDFKNENDHGEFELKFENNIIGFLKYDDSKWTFKYSDEFISEKPLLPLIDFPNVNKVYEFEHLMPFFAARIPNLNQPYHEKKIKKFNGNKKSEVSMLRIFGKKSINNPFELSFI
;
A
#
# COMPACT_ATOMS: atom_id res chain seq x y z
N MET A 1 -28.12 19.37 -6.18
CA MET A 1 -27.66 18.07 -6.72
C MET A 1 -26.29 17.62 -6.18
N LYS A 2 -25.36 18.52 -5.86
CA LYS A 2 -24.03 18.18 -5.31
C LYS A 2 -24.04 17.64 -3.86
N GLU A 3 -25.04 18.00 -3.04
CA GLU A 3 -25.09 17.59 -1.62
C GLU A 3 -25.54 16.14 -1.42
N VAL A 4 -26.53 15.68 -2.20
CA VAL A 4 -27.06 14.32 -2.09
C VAL A 4 -26.00 13.27 -2.40
N ILE A 5 -25.11 13.53 -3.36
CA ILE A 5 -24.03 12.61 -3.72
C ILE A 5 -23.03 12.46 -2.57
N LYS A 6 -22.69 13.55 -1.87
CA LYS A 6 -21.77 13.49 -0.72
C LYS A 6 -22.33 12.65 0.43
N ASP A 7 -23.62 12.75 0.70
CA ASP A 7 -24.28 11.96 1.75
C ASP A 7 -24.37 10.47 1.40
N VAL A 8 -24.52 10.14 0.12
CA VAL A 8 -24.52 8.74 -0.34
C VAL A 8 -23.13 8.12 -0.20
N PHE A 9 -22.06 8.83 -0.59
CA PHE A 9 -20.69 8.35 -0.40
C PHE A 9 -20.35 8.17 1.09
N LYS A 10 -20.80 9.09 1.96
CA LYS A 10 -20.60 9.00 3.42
C LYS A 10 -21.26 7.77 4.06
N LYS A 11 -22.40 7.32 3.51
CA LYS A 11 -23.10 6.10 3.96
C LYS A 11 -22.47 4.81 3.43
N LEU A 12 -21.85 4.86 2.25
CA LEU A 12 -21.22 3.70 1.60
C LEU A 12 -19.81 3.41 2.13
N THR A 13 -19.15 4.38 2.77
CA THR A 13 -17.85 4.21 3.42
C THR A 13 -17.82 4.75 4.86
N PRO A 14 -18.53 4.13 5.82
CA PRO A 14 -18.52 4.58 7.22
C PRO A 14 -17.12 4.56 7.87
N TRP A 15 -16.23 3.70 7.37
CA TRP A 15 -14.83 3.59 7.79
C TRP A 15 -13.92 4.69 7.21
N ALA A 16 -14.38 5.45 6.21
CA ALA A 16 -13.63 6.55 5.62
C ALA A 16 -13.85 7.90 6.34
N VAL A 17 -14.65 7.92 7.40
CA VAL A 17 -15.07 9.14 8.12
C VAL A 17 -14.72 9.07 9.61
N ASP A 18 -13.60 8.44 9.93
CA ASP A 18 -13.01 8.61 11.26
C ASP A 18 -12.11 9.87 11.19
N PRO A 19 -12.45 10.98 11.87
CA PRO A 19 -11.64 12.22 11.82
C PRO A 19 -10.23 12.04 12.40
N ASP A 20 -9.98 10.96 13.15
CA ASP A 20 -8.65 10.52 13.59
C ASP A 20 -7.87 9.76 12.50
N ILE A 21 -8.50 9.44 11.36
CA ILE A 21 -7.88 8.90 10.14
C ILE A 21 -7.75 10.04 9.11
N LYS A 22 -7.30 11.21 9.56
CA LYS A 22 -6.36 11.96 8.72
C LYS A 22 -4.99 11.52 9.15
N SER A 23 -4.54 10.42 8.57
CA SER A 23 -3.13 10.12 8.60
C SER A 23 -2.40 11.25 7.89
N ASP A 24 -1.87 12.20 8.67
CA ASP A 24 -0.86 13.16 8.24
C ASP A 24 0.42 12.38 7.92
N PHE A 25 0.36 11.46 6.96
CA PHE A 25 1.52 10.78 6.45
C PHE A 25 2.33 11.83 5.69
N LYS A 26 3.46 12.21 6.27
CA LYS A 26 4.46 13.10 5.69
C LYS A 26 5.69 12.26 5.45
N ASN A 27 5.75 11.65 4.27
CA ASN A 27 6.88 10.87 3.79
C ASN A 27 8.03 11.80 3.34
N GLU A 28 8.33 12.87 4.09
CA GLU A 28 9.33 13.87 3.70
C GLU A 28 10.73 13.21 3.67
N ASN A 29 11.32 13.11 2.48
CA ASN A 29 12.61 12.44 2.19
C ASN A 29 12.65 10.92 2.44
N ASP A 30 11.50 10.25 2.49
CA ASP A 30 11.50 8.78 2.53
C ASP A 30 11.77 8.22 1.13
N HIS A 31 12.63 7.19 1.09
CA HIS A 31 12.81 6.33 -0.06
C HIS A 31 12.55 4.89 0.38
N GLY A 32 11.88 4.11 -0.46
CA GLY A 32 11.65 2.70 -0.17
C GLY A 32 11.29 1.92 -1.40
N GLU A 33 11.84 0.73 -1.52
CA GLU A 33 11.49 -0.20 -2.58
C GLU A 33 11.00 -1.51 -1.97
N PHE A 34 9.97 -2.05 -2.58
CA PHE A 34 9.30 -3.24 -2.14
C PHE A 34 9.09 -4.17 -3.32
N GLU A 35 9.30 -5.44 -3.07
CA GLU A 35 9.07 -6.53 -3.99
C GLU A 35 7.76 -7.23 -3.63
N LEU A 36 6.85 -7.33 -4.60
CA LEU A 36 5.60 -8.06 -4.48
C LEU A 36 5.79 -9.48 -5.02
N LYS A 37 5.51 -10.49 -4.19
CA LYS A 37 5.65 -11.91 -4.52
C LYS A 37 4.33 -12.66 -4.40
N PHE A 38 4.17 -13.66 -5.25
CA PHE A 38 3.21 -14.74 -5.07
C PHE A 38 3.98 -16.05 -5.05
N GLU A 39 3.93 -16.74 -3.90
CA GLU A 39 4.81 -17.88 -3.62
C GLU A 39 6.28 -17.50 -3.87
N ASN A 40 6.95 -18.14 -4.83
CA ASN A 40 8.34 -17.87 -5.17
C ASN A 40 8.51 -16.91 -6.36
N ASN A 41 7.40 -16.46 -6.96
CA ASN A 41 7.42 -15.65 -8.19
C ASN A 41 7.35 -14.16 -7.84
N ILE A 42 8.30 -13.39 -8.39
CA ILE A 42 8.27 -11.93 -8.33
C ILE A 42 7.20 -11.45 -9.30
N ILE A 43 6.23 -10.71 -8.79
CA ILE A 43 5.14 -10.13 -9.58
C ILE A 43 5.48 -8.72 -10.03
N GLY A 44 6.10 -7.94 -9.15
CA GLY A 44 6.43 -6.56 -9.43
C GLY A 44 7.09 -5.84 -8.28
N PHE A 45 7.33 -4.55 -8.50
CA PHE A 45 8.05 -3.68 -7.62
C PHE A 45 7.22 -2.44 -7.33
N LEU A 46 7.09 -2.12 -6.04
CA LEU A 46 6.49 -0.88 -5.55
C LEU A 46 7.63 -0.03 -5.00
N LYS A 47 7.78 1.18 -5.51
CA LYS A 47 8.80 2.14 -5.09
C LYS A 47 8.12 3.40 -4.56
N TYR A 48 8.68 4.01 -3.53
CA TYR A 48 8.41 5.38 -3.14
C TYR A 48 9.68 6.21 -3.33
N ASP A 49 9.58 7.26 -4.13
CA ASP A 49 10.66 8.17 -4.45
C ASP A 49 10.11 9.53 -4.89
N ASP A 50 10.82 10.63 -4.65
CA ASP A 50 10.42 11.99 -5.04
C ASP A 50 8.94 12.33 -4.72
N SER A 51 8.49 11.91 -3.54
CA SER A 51 7.11 12.07 -3.06
C SER A 51 6.03 11.37 -3.90
N LYS A 52 6.39 10.33 -4.66
CA LYS A 52 5.48 9.54 -5.48
C LYS A 52 5.70 8.07 -5.27
N TRP A 53 4.61 7.33 -5.37
CA TRP A 53 4.62 5.89 -5.46
C TRP A 53 4.62 5.46 -6.92
N THR A 54 5.43 4.46 -7.23
CA THR A 54 5.51 3.85 -8.55
C THR A 54 5.37 2.34 -8.42
N PHE A 55 4.44 1.74 -9.15
CA PHE A 55 4.31 0.29 -9.28
C PHE A 55 4.59 -0.15 -10.72
N LYS A 56 5.41 -1.18 -10.87
CA LYS A 56 5.66 -1.85 -12.15
C LYS A 56 5.66 -3.37 -11.96
N TYR A 57 5.22 -4.10 -12.97
CA TYR A 57 5.42 -5.54 -13.00
C TYR A 57 6.90 -5.88 -13.24
N SER A 58 7.31 -7.06 -12.78
CA SER A 58 8.63 -7.60 -13.05
C SER A 58 8.73 -8.10 -14.50
N ASP A 59 9.95 -8.11 -15.04
CA ASP A 59 10.18 -8.59 -16.41
C ASP A 59 9.82 -10.09 -16.51
N GLU A 60 10.09 -10.86 -15.46
CA GLU A 60 9.72 -12.27 -15.35
C GLU A 60 8.20 -12.46 -15.45
N PHE A 61 7.42 -11.64 -14.74
CA PHE A 61 5.96 -11.73 -14.77
C PHE A 61 5.39 -11.36 -16.14
N ILE A 62 5.95 -10.33 -16.80
CA ILE A 62 5.52 -9.89 -18.13
C ILE A 62 5.78 -10.98 -19.18
N SER A 63 6.92 -11.67 -19.07
CA SER A 63 7.34 -12.73 -19.99
C SER A 63 6.53 -14.02 -19.80
N GLU A 64 6.48 -14.54 -18.57
CA GLU A 64 5.91 -15.87 -18.30
C GLU A 64 4.39 -15.85 -18.10
N LYS A 65 3.84 -14.70 -17.67
CA LYS A 65 2.41 -14.50 -17.37
C LYS A 65 1.80 -15.65 -16.55
N PRO A 66 2.40 -16.01 -15.40
CA PRO A 66 1.95 -17.16 -14.60
C PRO A 66 0.56 -16.93 -13.98
N LEU A 67 0.12 -15.68 -13.86
CA LEU A 67 -1.16 -15.28 -13.26
C LEU A 67 -1.82 -14.18 -14.07
N LEU A 68 -3.11 -13.95 -13.79
CA LEU A 68 -3.81 -12.77 -14.25
C LEU A 68 -3.21 -11.49 -13.63
N PRO A 69 -3.21 -10.37 -14.35
CA PRO A 69 -2.83 -9.08 -13.78
C PRO A 69 -3.69 -8.73 -12.56
N LEU A 70 -3.11 -7.96 -11.63
CA LEU A 70 -3.84 -7.40 -10.51
C LEU A 70 -4.99 -6.51 -11.01
N ILE A 71 -6.15 -6.62 -10.38
CA ILE A 71 -7.37 -5.90 -10.78
C ILE A 71 -7.14 -4.39 -10.86
N ASP A 72 -6.43 -3.83 -9.89
CA ASP A 72 -6.11 -2.39 -9.83
C ASP A 72 -5.01 -1.98 -10.84
N PHE A 73 -4.29 -2.95 -11.42
CA PHE A 73 -3.16 -2.74 -12.32
C PHE A 73 -3.25 -3.66 -13.57
N PRO A 74 -4.28 -3.51 -14.43
CA PRO A 74 -4.63 -4.51 -15.45
C PRO A 74 -3.64 -4.59 -16.63
N ASN A 75 -2.93 -3.51 -16.94
CA ASN A 75 -1.91 -3.49 -17.99
C ASN A 75 -0.53 -3.77 -17.41
N VAL A 76 0.05 -4.92 -17.77
CA VAL A 76 1.35 -5.38 -17.24
C VAL A 76 2.55 -4.60 -17.77
N ASN A 77 2.43 -3.96 -18.94
CA ASN A 77 3.51 -3.18 -19.55
C ASN A 77 3.50 -1.70 -19.11
N LYS A 78 2.57 -1.33 -18.22
CA LYS A 78 2.42 0.05 -17.75
C LYS A 78 3.18 0.23 -16.43
N VAL A 79 3.89 1.35 -16.33
CA VAL A 79 4.35 1.90 -15.05
C VAL A 79 3.23 2.76 -14.47
N TYR A 80 2.81 2.44 -13.25
CA TYR A 80 1.75 3.14 -12.54
C TYR A 80 2.36 4.11 -11.56
N GLU A 81 2.01 5.39 -11.64
CA GLU A 81 2.46 6.42 -10.71
C GLU A 81 1.26 7.00 -9.96
N PHE A 82 1.42 7.25 -8.67
CA PHE A 82 0.37 7.80 -7.82
C PHE A 82 0.94 8.59 -6.63
N GLU A 83 0.24 9.64 -6.21
CA GLU A 83 0.63 10.49 -5.08
C GLU A 83 0.37 9.83 -3.72
N HIS A 84 -0.57 8.89 -3.66
CA HIS A 84 -1.01 8.22 -2.42
C HIS A 84 -0.99 6.71 -2.58
N LEU A 85 -0.54 6.00 -1.54
CA LEU A 85 -0.43 4.54 -1.57
C LEU A 85 -1.76 3.87 -1.97
N MET A 86 -1.72 3.07 -3.03
CA MET A 86 -2.93 2.44 -3.56
C MET A 86 -3.57 1.45 -2.56
N PRO A 87 -4.91 1.32 -2.53
CA PRO A 87 -5.64 0.48 -1.60
C PRO A 87 -5.13 -0.96 -1.52
N PHE A 88 -4.74 -1.55 -2.66
CA PHE A 88 -4.12 -2.88 -2.72
C PHE A 88 -2.97 -3.02 -1.71
N PHE A 89 -2.08 -2.02 -1.64
CA PHE A 89 -0.94 -2.01 -0.72
C PHE A 89 -1.33 -1.48 0.67
N ALA A 90 -2.11 -0.39 0.73
CA ALA A 90 -2.51 0.25 1.98
C ALA A 90 -3.31 -0.68 2.91
N ALA A 91 -4.08 -1.61 2.38
CA ALA A 91 -4.85 -2.60 3.15
C ALA A 91 -3.98 -3.51 4.06
N ARG A 92 -2.65 -3.53 3.85
CA ARG A 92 -1.70 -4.27 4.70
C ARG A 92 -1.30 -3.51 5.97
N ILE A 93 -1.56 -2.20 6.02
CA ILE A 93 -1.26 -1.37 7.18
C ILE A 93 -2.46 -1.46 8.14
N PRO A 94 -2.30 -2.02 9.35
CA PRO A 94 -3.40 -2.14 10.30
C PRO A 94 -3.71 -0.80 10.96
N ASN A 95 -4.81 -0.73 11.70
CA ASN A 95 -5.11 0.41 12.56
C ASN A 95 -4.01 0.56 13.65
N LEU A 96 -3.30 1.69 13.63
CA LEU A 96 -2.11 1.93 14.46
C LEU A 96 -2.40 2.27 15.93
N ASN A 97 -3.67 2.42 16.32
CA ASN A 97 -4.08 2.82 17.68
C ASN A 97 -4.07 1.66 18.69
N GLN A 98 -3.73 0.44 18.25
CA GLN A 98 -3.65 -0.73 19.12
C GLN A 98 -2.29 -0.80 19.85
N PRO A 99 -2.24 -1.05 21.17
CA PRO A 99 -0.99 -1.09 21.95
C PRO A 99 0.07 -2.06 21.40
N TYR A 100 -0.36 -3.17 20.79
CA TYR A 100 0.54 -4.12 20.14
C TYR A 100 1.28 -3.51 18.94
N HIS A 101 0.58 -2.75 18.09
CA HIS A 101 1.18 -2.07 16.94
C HIS A 101 2.16 -0.98 17.38
N GLU A 102 1.83 -0.23 18.44
CA GLU A 102 2.74 0.77 18.99
C GLU A 102 4.06 0.18 19.47
N LYS A 103 4.01 -0.95 20.21
CA LYS A 103 5.20 -1.66 20.65
C LYS A 103 6.05 -2.13 19.46
N LYS A 104 5.41 -2.63 18.40
CA LYS A 104 6.10 -3.07 17.18
C LYS A 104 6.78 -1.88 16.49
N ILE A 105 6.08 -0.76 16.32
CA ILE A 105 6.64 0.45 15.69
C ILE A 105 7.84 0.97 16.47
N LYS A 106 7.75 1.06 17.80
CA LYS A 106 8.88 1.44 18.66
C LYS A 106 10.06 0.48 18.52
N LYS A 107 9.81 -0.84 18.49
CA LYS A 107 10.85 -1.88 18.34
C LYS A 107 11.63 -1.74 17.03
N PHE A 108 10.98 -1.31 15.95
CA PHE A 108 11.61 -1.16 14.63
C PHE A 108 11.98 0.30 14.30
N ASN A 109 11.98 1.20 15.30
CA ASN A 109 12.24 2.64 15.12
C ASN A 109 11.40 3.27 13.99
N GLY A 110 10.14 2.83 13.86
CA GLY A 110 9.25 3.26 12.79
C GLY A 110 8.69 4.66 12.98
N ASN A 111 8.44 5.34 11.87
CA ASN A 111 7.78 6.63 11.83
C ASN A 111 6.29 6.42 11.50
N LYS A 112 5.39 6.65 12.48
CA LYS A 112 3.93 6.53 12.28
C LYS A 112 3.37 7.46 11.19
N LYS A 113 4.10 8.51 10.81
CA LYS A 113 3.76 9.44 9.73
C LYS A 113 4.39 9.07 8.39
N SER A 114 5.04 7.91 8.28
CA SER A 114 5.60 7.42 7.03
C SER A 114 4.87 6.17 6.57
N GLU A 115 4.18 6.23 5.42
CA GLU A 115 3.58 5.06 4.78
C GLU A 115 4.65 4.03 4.44
N VAL A 116 5.83 4.48 3.99
CA VAL A 116 6.99 3.60 3.72
C VAL A 116 7.39 2.84 4.98
N SER A 117 7.50 3.55 6.12
CA SER A 117 7.85 2.93 7.41
C SER A 117 6.77 1.95 7.89
N MET A 118 5.49 2.32 7.76
CA MET A 118 4.38 1.44 8.14
C MET A 118 4.31 0.20 7.26
N LEU A 119 4.49 0.36 5.95
CA LEU A 119 4.50 -0.74 4.99
C LEU A 119 5.71 -1.66 5.21
N ARG A 120 6.89 -1.12 5.58
CA ARG A 120 8.05 -1.93 5.98
C ARG A 120 7.78 -2.79 7.22
N ILE A 121 7.04 -2.26 8.20
CA ILE A 121 6.79 -2.94 9.49
C ILE A 121 5.62 -3.93 9.42
N PHE A 122 4.59 -3.61 8.65
CA PHE A 122 3.32 -4.36 8.61
C PHE A 122 2.99 -4.96 7.25
N GLY A 123 3.55 -4.41 6.16
CA GLY A 123 3.18 -4.71 4.78
C GLY A 123 3.41 -6.14 4.33
N LYS A 124 4.26 -6.91 5.01
CA LYS A 124 4.69 -8.22 4.53
C LYS A 124 3.56 -9.17 4.16
N LYS A 125 2.52 -9.26 4.99
CA LYS A 125 1.38 -10.15 4.77
C LYS A 125 0.08 -9.36 4.78
N SER A 126 -0.85 -9.77 3.93
CA SER A 126 -2.23 -9.28 3.93
C SER A 126 -3.16 -10.38 4.43
N ILE A 127 -4.24 -10.01 5.10
CA ILE A 127 -5.35 -10.94 5.37
C ILE A 127 -6.17 -11.18 4.10
N ASN A 128 -6.22 -10.17 3.22
CA ASN A 128 -7.18 -10.12 2.12
C ASN A 128 -6.63 -10.69 0.81
N ASN A 129 -5.33 -11.01 0.73
CA ASN A 129 -4.74 -11.56 -0.47
C ASN A 129 -3.49 -12.40 -0.16
N PRO A 130 -3.15 -13.37 -1.03
CA PRO A 130 -2.05 -14.31 -0.82
C PRO A 130 -0.66 -13.75 -1.18
N PHE A 131 -0.55 -12.47 -1.55
CA PHE A 131 0.72 -11.87 -1.97
C PHE A 131 1.54 -11.39 -0.77
N GLU A 132 2.85 -11.63 -0.82
CA GLU A 132 3.80 -11.09 0.15
C GLU A 132 4.47 -9.83 -0.39
N LEU A 133 4.68 -8.82 0.47
CA LEU A 133 5.36 -7.57 0.10
C LEU A 133 6.61 -7.37 0.96
N SER A 134 7.79 -7.53 0.37
CA SER A 134 9.06 -7.45 1.11
C SER A 134 9.81 -6.18 0.78
N PHE A 135 10.32 -5.49 1.80
CA PHE A 135 11.23 -4.35 1.62
C PHE A 135 12.59 -4.87 1.13
N ILE A 136 13.17 -4.23 0.12
CA ILE A 136 14.45 -4.62 -0.51
C ILE A 136 15.51 -3.52 -0.40
#